data_AF-A0A1R1DBA3-F1
#
_entry.id   AF-A0A1R1DBA3-F1
#
_cell.length_a   1.000
_cell.length_b   1.000
_cell.length_c   1.000
_cell.angle_alpha   90.00
_cell.angle_beta   90.00
_cell.angle_gamma   90.00
#
_symmetry.space_group_name_H-M   'P 1'
#
loop_
_entity.id
_entity.type
_entity.pdbx_description
1 polymer ?
#
loop_
_entity_poly.entity_id
_entity_poly.type
_entity_poly.pdbx_seq_one_letter_code
_entity_poly.pdbx_strand_id
1 'polypeptide(L)' 'MGKVLIRSWTAGDILTAIGGKGLFIRAFDEIPSPTDPRFPEFYTLIADKIDMELSPLYANAP' A
#
# COMPACT_ATOMS: atom_id res chain seq x y z
N MET A 1 24.88 10.56 -6.62
CA MET A 1 23.75 10.87 -5.74
C MET A 1 22.47 10.60 -6.51
N GLY A 2 21.71 9.58 -6.11
CA GLY A 2 20.52 9.12 -6.82
C GLY A 2 19.39 10.13 -6.71
N LYS A 3 18.82 10.53 -7.85
CA LYS A 3 17.66 11.40 -7.94
C LYS A 3 16.46 10.68 -7.31
N VAL A 4 16.12 11.00 -6.07
CA VAL A 4 14.86 10.57 -5.45
C VAL A 4 13.75 11.31 -6.20
N LEU A 5 13.15 10.64 -7.17
CA LEU A 5 11.94 11.13 -7.82
C LEU A 5 10.82 11.04 -6.79
N ILE A 6 10.64 12.10 -6.01
CA ILE A 6 9.45 12.29 -5.17
C ILE A 6 8.28 12.50 -6.12
N ARG A 7 7.76 11.42 -6.70
CA ARG A 7 6.39 11.45 -7.23
C ARG A 7 5.52 11.68 -5.99
N SER A 8 4.71 12.73 -6.02
CA SER A 8 3.80 13.12 -4.93
C SER A 8 2.74 12.05 -4.69
N TRP A 9 3.14 10.89 -4.16
CA TRP A 9 2.26 9.78 -3.85
C TRP A 9 1.65 10.05 -2.48
N THR A 10 0.33 10.02 -2.43
CA THR A 10 -0.42 9.96 -1.19
C THR A 10 -0.35 8.55 -0.61
N ALA A 11 -0.69 8.37 0.67
CA ALA A 11 -0.88 7.04 1.25
C ALA A 11 -1.89 6.20 0.42
N GLY A 12 -2.96 6.84 -0.06
CA GLY A 12 -3.94 6.21 -0.95
C GLY A 12 -3.33 5.68 -2.25
N ASP A 13 -2.42 6.43 -2.88
CA ASP A 13 -1.72 5.99 -4.10
C ASP A 13 -0.82 4.78 -3.82
N ILE A 14 -0.12 4.78 -2.69
CA ILE A 14 0.73 3.66 -2.26
C ILE A 14 -0.14 2.40 -2.08
N LEU A 15 -1.21 2.48 -1.28
CA LEU A 15 -2.08 1.35 -0.98
C LEU A 15 -2.77 0.80 -2.24
N THR A 16 -3.22 1.70 -3.12
CA THR A 16 -3.86 1.34 -4.40
C THR A 16 -2.87 0.63 -5.33
N ALA A 17 -1.64 1.13 -5.44
CA ALA A 17 -0.62 0.52 -6.28
C ALA A 17 -0.25 -0.89 -5.80
N ILE A 18 -0.14 -1.10 -4.49
CA ILE A 18 0.17 -2.41 -3.90
C ILE A 18 -1.00 -3.38 -4.10
N GLY A 19 -2.24 -2.96 -3.81
CA GLY A 19 -3.43 -3.78 -4.02
C GLY A 19 -3.64 -4.15 -5.49
N GLY A 20 -3.36 -3.22 -6.42
CA GLY A 20 -3.42 -3.47 -7.87
C GLY A 20 -2.38 -4.48 -8.38
N LYS A 21 -1.37 -4.83 -7.56
CA LYS A 21 -0.42 -5.93 -7.83
C LYS A 21 -0.84 -7.26 -7.21
N GLY A 22 -2.01 -7.34 -6.58
CA GLY A 22 -2.48 -8.54 -5.89
C GLY A 22 -1.68 -8.85 -4.62
N LEU A 23 -0.97 -7.86 -4.06
CA LEU A 23 -0.26 -8.01 -2.80
C LEU A 23 -1.19 -7.70 -1.64
N PHE A 24 -1.15 -8.53 -0.61
CA PHE A 24 -1.98 -8.38 0.57
C PHE A 24 -1.22 -7.61 1.64
N ILE A 25 -1.75 -6.45 2.03
CA ILE A 25 -1.09 -5.57 3.01
C ILE A 25 -1.32 -6.14 4.40
N ARG A 26 -0.22 -6.51 5.08
CA ARG A 26 -0.23 -7.04 6.44
C ARG A 26 0.01 -5.96 7.49
N ALA A 27 0.87 -5.00 7.18
CA ALA A 27 1.13 -3.86 8.06
C ALA A 27 1.38 -2.60 7.23
N PHE A 28 0.93 -1.47 7.76
CA PHE A 28 1.17 -0.14 7.23
C PHE A 28 1.34 0.82 8.41
N ASP A 29 2.56 1.32 8.59
CA ASP A 29 2.94 2.20 9.68
C ASP A 29 3.40 3.54 9.14
N GLU A 30 2.92 4.61 9.76
CA GLU A 30 3.34 5.97 9.46
C GLU A 30 4.37 6.41 10.50
N ILE A 31 5.51 6.93 10.04
CA ILE A 31 6.53 7.49 10.91
C ILE A 31 6.29 9.00 10.98
N PRO A 32 5.88 9.55 12.13
CA PRO A 32 5.54 10.96 12.26
C PRO A 32 6.74 11.87 11.94
N SER A 33 6.49 13.00 11.30
CA SER A 33 7.54 14.00 11.12
C SER A 33 7.91 14.66 12.44
N PRO A 34 9.21 14.82 12.75
CA PRO A 34 9.66 15.59 13.91
C PRO A 34 9.34 17.08 13.79
N THR A 35 9.04 17.58 12.59
CA THR A 35 8.75 19.01 12.34
C THR A 35 7.25 19.32 12.33
N ASP A 36 6.40 18.38 11.92
CA ASP A 36 4.94 18.50 12.03
C ASP A 36 4.29 17.10 12.18
N PRO A 37 3.82 16.71 13.38
CA PRO A 37 3.29 15.38 13.63
C PRO A 37 1.99 15.07 12.88
N ARG A 38 1.35 16.05 12.25
CA ARG A 38 0.16 15.84 11.40
C ARG A 38 0.52 15.24 10.04
N PHE A 39 1.78 15.35 9.64
CA PHE A 39 2.27 14.82 8.38
C PHE A 39 3.36 13.78 8.66
N PRO A 40 3.19 12.54 8.20
CA PRO A 40 4.25 11.56 8.32
C PRO A 40 5.42 11.91 7.40
N GLU A 41 6.63 11.68 7.90
CA GLU A 41 7.86 11.85 7.12
C GLU A 41 8.12 10.63 6.23
N PHE A 42 7.78 9.44 6.75
CA PHE A 42 7.95 8.18 6.05
C PHE A 42 6.77 7.24 6.29
N TYR A 43 6.63 6.26 5.40
CA TYR A 43 5.70 5.16 5.51
C TYR A 43 6.48 3.85 5.45
N THR A 44 6.13 2.90 6.32
CA THR A 44 6.59 1.51 6.25
C THR A 44 5.41 0.64 5.87
N LEU A 45 5.59 -0.23 4.87
CA LEU A 45 4.55 -1.15 4.41
C LEU A 45 5.12 -2.55 4.31
N ILE A 46 4.39 -3.52 4.85
CA ILE A 46 4.67 -4.94 4.69
C ILE A 46 3.49 -5.55 3.96
N ALA A 47 3.75 -6.11 2.78
CA ALA A 47 2.75 -6.82 2.01
C ALA A 47 3.29 -8.16 1.52
N ASP A 48 2.43 -9.16 1.57
CA ASP A 48 2.74 -10.51 1.21
C ASP A 48 2.10 -10.84 -0.14
N LYS A 49 2.84 -11.55 -0.99
CA LYS A 49 2.24 -12.18 -2.16
C LYS A 49 1.59 -13.47 -1.68
N ILE A 50 0.26 -13.49 -1.69
CA ILE A 50 -0.51 -14.68 -1.35
C ILE A 50 -1.07 -15.23 -2.64
N ASP A 51 -0.68 -16.46 -2.99
CA ASP A 51 -1.33 -17.20 -4.08
C ASP A 51 -2.68 -17.72 -3.55
N MET A 52 -3.66 -16.82 -3.44
CA MET A 52 -5.02 -17.14 -3.01
C MET A 52 -5.97 -16.95 -4.19
N GLU A 53 -6.63 -18.02 -4.61
CA GLU A 53 -7.76 -17.89 -5.52
C GLU A 53 -8.92 -17.23 -4.77
N LEU A 54 -9.25 -15.99 -5.16
CA LEU A 54 -10.46 -15.34 -4.68
C LEU A 54 -11.65 -16.10 -5.25
N SER A 55 -12.50 -16.61 -4.36
CA SER A 55 -13.78 -17.18 -4.76
C SER A 55 -14.59 -16.09 -5.47
N PRO A 56 -15.22 -16.38 -6.62
CA PRO A 56 -16.04 -15.40 -7.32
C PRO A 56 -17.09 -14.80 -6.38
N LEU A 57 -17.22 -13.47 -6.41
CA LEU A 57 -18.20 -12.73 -5.60
C LEU A 57 -19.66 -13.03 -5.97
N TYR A 58 -19.89 -13.67 -7.12
CA TYR A 58 -21.19 -14.12 -7.58
C TYR A 58 -21.20 -15.64 -7.70
N ALA A 59 -22.28 -16.27 -7.22
CA ALA A 59 -22.52 -17.67 -7.47
C ALA A 59 -22.64 -17.89 -9.00
N ASN A 60 -21.92 -18.87 -9.53
CA ASN A 60 -22.17 -19.35 -10.88
C ASN A 60 -23.61 -19.85 -10.92
N ALA A 61 -24.51 -19.04 -11.48
CA ALA A 61 -25.85 -19.49 -11.81
C ALA A 61 -25.73 -20.59 -12.91
N PRO A 62 -26.57 -21.64 -12.83
CA PRO A 62 -26.43 -22.87 -13.62
C PRO A 62 -26.55 -22.67 -15.13
#